data_AF-A0A355C0A7-F1
#
_entry.id   AF-A0A355C0A7-F1
#
_cell.length_a   1.000
_cell.length_b   1.000
_cell.length_c   1.000
_cell.angle_alpha   90.00
_cell.angle_beta   90.00
_cell.angle_gamma   90.00
#
_symmetry.space_group_name_H-M   'P 1'
#
loop_
_entity.id
_entity.type
_entity.pdbx_description
1 polymer ?
#
loop_
_entity_poly.entity_id
_entity_poly.type
_entity_poly.pdbx_seq_one_letter_code
_entity_poly.pdbx_strand_id
1 'polypeptide(L)'
;MPQRPAPMLDPADFVDVGGFATPPTPKYRPLHALVSVGRLILNKEDTRQVFEVVRAVTRGSIRDLFARFIATPYGRRVVTGPVEIEKILGDFPRLRAMAPGTLGRAYVDFMDEAGFTPQGLIDAADEAGVELKDYPELQPFARAFRHLEICHDLWHVLTGYGRDPLGELCNLVFTNRQTGNPGLLWIVRIGLAAMKLERWNMPALAAAREAARMGESVDFLLQHDVEKMLERPLGELRRELGIFRPEIYDAIPGAVKNAVLRPKVKRTQTEREEARGAAAAA
;
A
#
# COMPACT_ATOMS: atom_id res chain seq x y z
N MET A 1 23.87 -11.14 -15.87
CA MET A 1 23.76 -9.83 -16.54
C MET A 1 24.08 -8.77 -15.50
N PRO A 2 25.17 -8.01 -15.64
CA PRO A 2 25.48 -6.94 -14.70
C PRO A 2 24.31 -5.94 -14.69
N GLN A 3 23.84 -5.56 -13.50
CA GLN A 3 22.78 -4.57 -13.36
C GLN A 3 23.27 -3.28 -14.00
N ARG A 4 22.54 -2.81 -15.01
CA ARG A 4 22.79 -1.50 -15.62
C ARG A 4 22.51 -0.48 -14.51
N PRO A 5 23.43 0.46 -14.19
CA PRO A 5 23.17 1.45 -13.16
C PRO A 5 21.88 2.18 -13.50
N ALA A 6 21.02 2.38 -12.49
CA ALA A 6 19.81 3.17 -12.64
C ALA A 6 20.19 4.53 -13.24
N PRO A 7 19.46 5.03 -14.25
CA PRO A 7 19.78 6.32 -14.84
C PRO A 7 19.67 7.40 -13.76
N MET A 8 20.81 8.05 -13.48
CA MET A 8 20.87 9.22 -12.60
C MET A 8 19.90 10.27 -13.15
N LEU A 9 18.91 10.67 -12.37
CA LEU A 9 17.98 11.75 -12.71
C LEU A 9 18.75 13.08 -12.78
N ASP A 10 18.51 13.84 -13.84
CA ASP A 10 19.02 15.21 -13.96
C ASP A 10 18.09 16.16 -13.17
N PRO A 11 18.59 16.95 -12.20
CA PRO A 11 17.79 17.94 -11.50
C PRO A 11 17.07 18.95 -12.41
N ALA A 12 17.58 19.18 -13.63
CA ALA A 12 16.94 20.02 -14.63
C ALA A 12 15.60 19.46 -15.16
N ASP A 13 15.39 18.14 -15.02
CA ASP A 13 14.16 17.46 -15.45
C ASP A 13 13.08 17.42 -14.34
N PHE A 14 13.37 17.97 -13.16
CA PHE A 14 12.40 18.01 -12.06
C PHE A 14 11.25 18.96 -12.36
N VAL A 15 10.05 18.57 -11.91
CA VAL A 15 8.84 19.36 -12.10
C VAL A 15 8.43 19.96 -10.76
N ASP A 16 8.29 21.29 -10.70
CA ASP A 16 7.74 21.97 -9.53
C ASP A 16 6.25 21.71 -9.38
N VAL A 17 5.85 21.33 -8.17
CA VAL A 17 4.45 21.19 -7.77
C VAL A 17 4.27 21.92 -6.44
N GLY A 18 3.76 23.15 -6.51
CA GLY A 18 3.44 23.95 -5.31
C GLY A 18 4.67 24.32 -4.48
N GLY A 19 5.82 24.55 -5.11
CA GLY A 19 7.08 24.88 -4.44
C GLY A 19 7.91 23.67 -4.00
N PHE A 20 7.56 22.47 -4.43
CA PHE A 20 8.29 21.22 -4.16
C PHE A 20 8.70 20.53 -5.45
N ALA A 21 9.94 20.06 -5.51
CA ALA A 21 10.43 19.31 -6.65
C ALA A 21 9.83 17.89 -6.68
N THR A 22 9.45 17.45 -7.88
CA THR A 22 8.95 16.10 -8.14
C THR A 22 9.72 15.46 -9.29
N PRO A 23 9.90 14.13 -9.29
CA PRO A 23 10.66 13.46 -10.35
C PRO A 23 9.94 13.58 -11.72
N PRO A 24 10.68 13.50 -12.83
CA PRO A 24 10.10 13.55 -14.17
C PRO A 24 9.11 12.41 -14.40
N THR A 25 8.17 12.61 -15.33
CA THR A 25 7.17 11.58 -15.64
C THR A 25 7.83 10.39 -16.34
N PRO A 26 7.66 9.15 -15.86
CA PRO A 26 8.15 7.98 -16.57
C PRO A 26 7.55 7.89 -17.99
N LYS A 27 8.38 7.63 -19.02
CA LYS A 27 7.92 7.48 -20.42
C LYS A 27 7.09 6.19 -20.59
N TYR A 28 5.92 6.30 -21.23
CA TYR A 28 4.97 5.19 -21.45
C TYR A 28 5.52 4.11 -22.40
N ARG A 29 5.49 2.84 -21.98
CA ARG A 29 5.93 1.68 -22.80
C ARG A 29 4.87 0.56 -22.87
N PRO A 30 3.86 0.66 -23.77
CA PRO A 30 2.68 -0.21 -23.80
C PRO A 30 2.98 -1.67 -24.18
N LEU A 31 3.88 -1.90 -25.14
CA LEU A 31 4.31 -3.24 -25.54
C LEU A 31 5.03 -3.99 -24.41
N HIS A 32 5.75 -3.26 -23.56
CA HIS A 32 6.43 -3.84 -22.41
C HIS A 32 5.42 -4.27 -21.34
N ALA A 33 4.42 -3.44 -21.04
CA ALA A 33 3.36 -3.77 -20.09
C ALA A 33 2.52 -5.00 -20.51
N LEU A 34 2.21 -5.14 -21.80
CA LEU A 34 1.47 -6.29 -22.33
C LEU A 34 2.28 -7.60 -22.30
N VAL A 35 3.58 -7.53 -22.62
CA VAL A 35 4.50 -8.67 -22.55
C VAL A 35 4.76 -9.11 -21.10
N SER A 36 4.87 -8.18 -20.15
CA SER A 36 5.03 -8.47 -18.72
C SER A 36 3.77 -9.08 -18.10
N VAL A 37 2.57 -8.64 -18.51
CA VAL A 37 1.30 -9.28 -18.10
C VAL A 37 1.17 -10.70 -18.65
N GLY A 38 1.58 -10.93 -19.90
CA GLY A 38 1.60 -12.28 -20.50
C GLY A 38 2.56 -13.24 -19.76
N ARG A 39 3.71 -12.75 -19.29
CA ARG A 39 4.69 -13.54 -18.54
C ARG A 39 4.29 -13.76 -17.08
N LEU A 40 3.60 -12.82 -16.45
CA LEU A 40 3.02 -12.96 -15.11
C LEU A 40 1.99 -14.09 -15.02
N ILE A 41 1.19 -14.27 -16.07
CA ILE A 41 0.22 -15.37 -16.19
C ILE A 41 0.93 -16.72 -16.36
N LEU A 42 2.12 -16.72 -16.97
CA LEU A 42 2.94 -17.92 -17.22
C LEU A 42 3.93 -18.25 -16.09
N ASN A 43 4.25 -17.31 -15.19
CA ASN A 43 5.16 -17.50 -14.04
C ASN A 43 4.76 -16.62 -12.85
N LYS A 44 4.09 -17.21 -11.85
CA LYS A 44 3.53 -16.52 -10.67
C LYS A 44 4.57 -16.03 -9.63
N GLU A 45 5.87 -16.26 -9.83
CA GLU A 45 6.94 -15.91 -8.86
C GLU A 45 7.76 -14.65 -9.20
N ASP A 46 7.42 -13.90 -10.25
CA ASP A 46 8.15 -12.66 -10.58
C ASP A 46 7.33 -11.40 -10.27
N THR A 47 7.20 -11.09 -8.97
CA THR A 47 6.53 -9.89 -8.44
C THR A 47 7.16 -8.58 -8.92
N ARG A 48 8.41 -8.58 -9.39
CA ARG A 48 9.09 -7.38 -9.92
C ARG A 48 8.42 -6.82 -11.17
N GLN A 49 7.81 -7.69 -11.98
CA GLN A 49 7.12 -7.30 -13.20
C GLN A 49 5.79 -6.58 -12.93
N VAL A 50 5.13 -6.88 -11.79
CA VAL A 50 3.95 -6.12 -11.33
C VAL A 50 4.35 -4.71 -10.95
N PHE A 51 5.46 -4.53 -10.23
CA PHE A 51 6.00 -3.22 -9.89
C PHE A 51 6.41 -2.41 -11.13
N GLU A 52 6.96 -3.04 -12.17
CA GLU A 52 7.27 -2.38 -13.44
C GLU A 52 6.00 -1.94 -14.21
N VAL A 53 4.94 -2.76 -14.21
CA VAL A 53 3.66 -2.41 -14.85
C VAL A 53 2.95 -1.30 -14.08
N VAL A 54 2.94 -1.36 -12.75
CA VAL A 54 2.42 -0.29 -11.90
C VAL A 54 3.19 0.99 -12.18
N ARG A 55 4.54 0.99 -12.09
CA ARG A 55 5.38 2.16 -12.42
C ARG A 55 5.13 2.69 -13.84
N ALA A 56 4.89 1.82 -14.82
CA ALA A 56 4.59 2.22 -16.20
C ALA A 56 3.20 2.84 -16.39
N VAL A 57 2.25 2.55 -15.49
CA VAL A 57 0.86 3.03 -15.56
C VAL A 57 0.60 4.21 -14.62
N THR A 58 1.36 4.36 -13.54
CA THR A 58 1.10 5.35 -12.49
C THR A 58 1.03 6.80 -12.99
N ARG A 59 1.64 7.17 -14.13
CA ARG A 59 1.48 8.48 -14.83
C ARG A 59 1.53 9.71 -13.88
N GLY A 60 1.10 10.88 -14.36
CA GLY A 60 0.98 12.11 -13.56
C GLY A 60 0.04 12.02 -12.36
N SER A 61 -0.75 10.94 -12.21
CA SER A 61 -1.68 10.77 -11.07
C SER A 61 -0.97 10.85 -9.72
N ILE A 62 0.30 10.44 -9.69
CA ILE A 62 1.16 10.55 -8.51
C ILE A 62 1.48 12.01 -8.15
N ARG A 63 1.64 12.88 -9.16
CA ARG A 63 1.83 14.31 -9.00
C ARG A 63 0.52 15.02 -8.69
N ASP A 64 -0.60 14.59 -9.28
CA ASP A 64 -1.92 15.11 -8.95
C ASP A 64 -2.30 14.79 -7.49
N LEU A 65 -2.02 13.56 -7.05
CA LEU A 65 -2.17 13.15 -5.65
C LEU A 65 -1.27 13.97 -4.73
N PHE A 66 0.01 14.13 -5.11
CA PHE A 66 0.95 14.96 -4.35
C PHE A 66 0.45 16.41 -4.24
N ALA A 67 0.01 17.01 -5.35
CA ALA A 67 -0.57 18.35 -5.39
C ALA A 67 -1.79 18.47 -4.46
N ARG A 68 -2.71 17.49 -4.52
CA ARG A 68 -3.87 17.42 -3.62
C ARG A 68 -3.44 17.29 -2.16
N PHE A 69 -2.43 16.49 -1.87
CA PHE A 69 -1.93 16.25 -0.52
C PHE A 69 -1.28 17.50 0.09
N ILE A 70 -0.34 18.13 -0.62
CA ILE A 70 0.33 19.35 -0.13
C ILE A 70 -0.61 20.54 -0.04
N ALA A 71 -1.73 20.52 -0.77
CA ALA A 71 -2.76 21.55 -0.65
C ALA A 71 -3.42 21.54 0.75
N THR A 72 -3.46 20.39 1.42
CA THR A 72 -4.03 20.24 2.77
C THR A 72 -3.07 20.76 3.85
N PRO A 73 -3.57 21.28 5.00
CA PRO A 73 -2.71 21.69 6.10
C PRO A 73 -1.83 20.56 6.65
N TYR A 74 -2.38 19.35 6.74
CA TYR A 74 -1.65 18.19 7.24
C TYR A 74 -0.60 17.69 6.24
N GLY A 75 -0.95 17.54 4.96
CA GLY A 75 0.02 17.11 3.96
C GLY A 75 1.19 18.09 3.81
N ARG A 76 0.93 19.40 3.95
CA ARG A 76 1.99 20.42 4.03
C ARG A 76 2.91 20.20 5.23
N ARG A 77 2.38 19.86 6.41
CA ARG A 77 3.19 19.47 7.59
C ARG A 77 3.99 18.19 7.36
N VAL A 78 3.46 17.21 6.64
CA VAL A 78 4.19 15.96 6.35
C VAL A 78 5.41 16.25 5.48
N VAL A 79 5.25 17.01 4.39
CA VAL A 79 6.33 17.23 3.43
C VAL A 79 7.39 18.24 3.91
N THR A 80 7.06 19.13 4.86
CA THR A 80 8.03 20.07 5.46
C THR A 80 8.82 19.50 6.63
N GLY A 81 8.50 18.27 7.05
CA GLY A 81 9.32 17.48 7.95
C GLY A 81 8.92 17.27 9.41
N PRO A 82 7.93 17.96 10.04
CA PRO A 82 7.55 17.69 11.43
C PRO A 82 6.79 16.37 11.66
N VAL A 83 6.45 15.59 10.63
CA VAL A 83 5.69 14.33 10.79
C VAL A 83 6.48 13.17 10.18
N GLU A 84 6.82 12.19 11.03
CA GLU A 84 7.50 10.95 10.66
C GLU A 84 6.57 9.79 11.02
N ILE A 85 5.68 9.40 10.08
CA ILE A 85 4.63 8.42 10.33
C ILE A 85 5.21 7.02 10.65
N GLU A 86 6.38 6.71 10.09
CA GLU A 86 7.16 5.50 10.38
C GLU A 86 7.52 5.40 11.86
N LYS A 87 7.87 6.52 12.51
CA LYS A 87 8.18 6.55 13.94
C LYS A 87 6.91 6.50 14.77
N ILE A 88 5.87 7.19 14.32
CA ILE A 88 4.57 7.25 15.02
C ILE A 88 3.92 5.86 15.04
N LEU A 89 3.85 5.16 13.91
CA LEU A 89 3.27 3.81 13.81
C LEU A 89 4.26 2.71 14.21
N GLY A 90 5.56 2.98 14.20
CA GLY A 90 6.61 2.07 14.67
C GLY A 90 6.78 2.02 16.18
N ASP A 91 6.25 2.99 16.94
CA ASP A 91 6.28 2.98 18.41
C ASP A 91 5.20 2.05 19.00
N PHE A 92 5.40 0.74 18.83
CA PHE A 92 4.47 -0.28 19.31
C PHE A 92 4.27 -0.20 20.83
N PRO A 93 5.30 0.06 21.68
CA PRO A 93 5.08 0.28 23.11
C PRO A 93 4.07 1.40 23.39
N ARG A 94 4.19 2.57 22.73
CA ARG A 94 3.22 3.66 22.86
C ARG A 94 1.83 3.23 22.39
N LEU A 95 1.73 2.57 21.23
CA LEU A 95 0.45 2.14 20.67
C LEU A 95 -0.26 1.09 21.56
N ARG A 96 0.48 0.14 22.14
CA ARG A 96 -0.07 -0.87 23.05
C ARG A 96 -0.57 -0.24 24.35
N ALA A 97 0.04 0.84 24.80
CA ALA A 97 -0.38 1.59 25.97
C ALA A 97 -1.66 2.43 25.75
N MET A 98 -2.10 2.61 24.50
CA MET A 98 -3.36 3.30 24.20
C MET A 98 -4.58 2.52 24.70
N ALA A 99 -5.66 3.24 25.02
CA ALA A 99 -6.87 2.65 25.57
C ALA A 99 -7.50 1.61 24.61
N PRO A 100 -8.08 0.51 25.13
CA PRO A 100 -8.83 -0.44 24.31
C PRO A 100 -9.91 0.23 23.47
N GLY A 101 -10.01 -0.14 22.19
CA GLY A 101 -10.99 0.40 21.25
C GLY A 101 -10.58 1.70 20.54
N THR A 102 -9.40 2.26 20.82
CA THR A 102 -8.83 3.34 19.99
C THR A 102 -8.25 2.80 18.69
N LEU A 103 -8.07 3.68 17.69
CA LEU A 103 -7.45 3.31 16.42
C LEU A 103 -6.03 2.78 16.60
N GLY A 104 -5.21 3.46 17.42
CA GLY A 104 -3.82 3.06 17.63
C GLY A 104 -3.70 1.71 18.33
N ARG A 105 -4.59 1.43 19.30
CA ARG A 105 -4.65 0.11 19.92
C ARG A 105 -5.06 -0.97 18.91
N ALA A 106 -6.11 -0.71 18.13
CA ALA A 106 -6.56 -1.65 17.09
C ALA A 106 -5.51 -1.87 16.01
N TYR A 107 -4.72 -0.84 15.68
CA TYR A 107 -3.63 -0.95 14.71
C TYR A 107 -2.49 -1.83 15.21
N VAL A 108 -2.02 -1.63 16.44
CA VAL A 108 -0.93 -2.49 16.95
C VAL A 108 -1.39 -3.92 17.17
N ASP A 109 -2.64 -4.14 17.62
CA ASP A 109 -3.21 -5.49 17.71
C ASP A 109 -3.26 -6.14 16.31
N PHE A 110 -3.67 -5.40 15.28
CA PHE A 110 -3.61 -5.86 13.89
C PHE A 110 -2.18 -6.17 13.42
N MET A 111 -1.17 -5.38 13.78
CA MET A 111 0.23 -5.67 13.42
C MET A 111 0.79 -6.89 14.16
N ASP A 112 0.47 -7.04 15.45
CA ASP A 112 0.89 -8.18 16.28
C ASP A 112 0.31 -9.51 15.75
N GLU A 113 -0.93 -9.54 15.28
CA GLU A 113 -1.55 -10.73 14.65
C GLU A 113 -0.79 -11.25 13.41
N ALA A 114 -0.11 -10.36 12.69
CA ALA A 114 0.68 -10.72 11.52
C ALA A 114 2.16 -11.01 11.83
N GLY A 115 2.57 -10.91 13.10
CA GLY A 115 3.95 -11.16 13.53
C GLY A 115 4.92 -10.05 13.14
N PHE A 116 4.43 -8.83 12.87
CA PHE A 116 5.32 -7.70 12.61
C PHE A 116 6.04 -7.26 13.89
N THR A 117 7.28 -6.83 13.74
CA THR A 117 8.06 -6.23 14.83
C THR A 117 8.27 -4.75 14.55
N PRO A 118 8.48 -3.92 15.60
CA PRO A 118 8.84 -2.51 15.43
C PRO A 118 10.01 -2.32 14.47
N GLN A 119 11.04 -3.16 14.61
CA GLN A 119 12.23 -3.11 13.76
C GLN A 119 11.91 -3.48 12.31
N GLY A 120 11.12 -4.54 12.08
CA GLY A 120 10.73 -4.94 10.73
C GLY A 120 9.91 -3.88 9.99
N LEU A 121 9.14 -3.04 10.69
CA LEU A 121 8.41 -1.93 10.08
C LEU A 121 9.34 -0.78 9.68
N ILE A 122 10.33 -0.47 10.52
CA ILE A 122 11.36 0.54 10.22
C ILE A 122 12.23 0.05 9.04
N ASP A 123 12.69 -1.20 9.08
CA ASP A 123 13.50 -1.79 8.03
C ASP A 123 12.74 -1.84 6.69
N ALA A 124 11.45 -2.22 6.70
CA ALA A 124 10.62 -2.19 5.50
C ALA A 124 10.43 -0.76 4.95
N ALA A 125 10.31 0.25 5.83
CA ALA A 125 10.20 1.65 5.42
C ALA A 125 11.53 2.21 4.84
N ASP A 126 12.66 1.75 5.37
CA ASP A 126 14.00 2.10 4.88
C ASP A 126 14.29 1.41 3.54
N GLU A 127 13.93 0.13 3.39
CA GLU A 127 14.05 -0.64 2.14
C GLU A 127 13.10 -0.13 1.04
N ALA A 128 11.89 0.31 1.41
CA ALA A 128 10.97 0.98 0.49
C ALA A 128 11.49 2.35 -0.01
N GLY A 129 12.54 2.89 0.64
CA GLY A 129 13.29 4.07 0.21
C GLY A 129 14.09 3.86 -1.08
N VAL A 130 13.39 3.66 -2.21
CA VAL A 130 14.02 3.45 -3.52
C VAL A 130 14.71 4.74 -3.97
N GLU A 131 16.06 4.71 -4.06
CA GLU A 131 16.96 5.57 -4.86
C GLU A 131 16.87 7.12 -4.68
N LEU A 132 15.91 7.65 -3.93
CA LEU A 132 15.66 9.09 -3.78
C LEU A 132 16.52 9.76 -2.70
N LYS A 133 17.19 8.97 -1.85
CA LYS A 133 18.12 9.48 -0.83
C LYS A 133 19.27 10.28 -1.43
N ASP A 134 19.59 10.01 -2.69
CA ASP A 134 20.66 10.68 -3.45
C ASP A 134 20.21 12.04 -4.02
N TYR A 135 18.93 12.42 -3.84
CA TYR A 135 18.33 13.68 -4.31
C TYR A 135 17.62 14.43 -3.18
N PRO A 136 18.34 15.30 -2.43
CA PRO A 136 17.77 16.10 -1.34
C PRO A 136 16.52 16.90 -1.75
N GLU A 137 16.45 17.36 -2.98
CA GLU A 137 15.34 18.14 -3.56
C GLU A 137 14.04 17.33 -3.63
N LEU A 138 14.14 16.01 -3.78
CA LEU A 138 12.98 15.11 -3.88
C LEU A 138 12.53 14.58 -2.51
N GLN A 139 13.19 14.97 -1.41
CA GLN A 139 12.84 14.53 -0.06
C GLN A 139 11.38 14.83 0.33
N PRO A 140 10.81 16.02 0.05
CA PRO A 140 9.40 16.30 0.34
C PRO A 140 8.45 15.36 -0.42
N PHE A 141 8.76 15.07 -1.68
CA PHE A 141 8.02 14.11 -2.49
C PHE A 141 8.14 12.70 -1.91
N ALA A 142 9.35 12.24 -1.60
CA ALA A 142 9.61 10.93 -0.99
C ALA A 142 8.85 10.74 0.33
N ARG A 143 8.83 11.76 1.20
CA ARG A 143 8.06 11.76 2.46
C ARG A 143 6.56 11.55 2.20
N ALA A 144 5.99 12.20 1.19
CA ALA A 144 4.58 12.00 0.85
C ALA A 144 4.27 10.56 0.39
N PHE A 145 5.17 9.93 -0.39
CA PHE A 145 4.99 8.54 -0.84
C PHE A 145 5.07 7.55 0.31
N ARG A 146 6.11 7.66 1.12
CA ARG A 146 6.24 6.84 2.33
C ARG A 146 5.01 7.00 3.22
N HIS A 147 4.50 8.23 3.35
CA HIS A 147 3.31 8.49 4.14
C HIS A 147 2.08 7.75 3.63
N LEU A 148 1.86 7.75 2.31
CA LEU A 148 0.78 7.00 1.69
C LEU A 148 0.95 5.48 1.89
N GLU A 149 2.15 4.96 1.66
CA GLU A 149 2.45 3.53 1.79
C GLU A 149 2.18 3.03 3.21
N ILE A 150 2.61 3.79 4.22
CA ILE A 150 2.38 3.42 5.62
C ILE A 150 0.91 3.60 6.02
N CYS A 151 0.21 4.59 5.45
CA CYS A 151 -1.23 4.75 5.66
C CYS A 151 -2.06 3.57 5.14
N HIS A 152 -1.60 2.84 4.13
CA HIS A 152 -2.30 1.67 3.58
C HIS A 152 -2.64 0.64 4.67
N ASP A 153 -1.66 0.33 5.53
CA ASP A 153 -1.83 -0.66 6.60
C ASP A 153 -2.78 -0.17 7.68
N LEU A 154 -2.76 1.15 7.96
CA LEU A 154 -3.74 1.78 8.83
C LEU A 154 -5.16 1.71 8.24
N TRP A 155 -5.30 1.75 6.92
CA TRP A 155 -6.59 1.69 6.24
C TRP A 155 -7.25 0.32 6.34
N HIS A 156 -6.49 -0.78 6.47
CA HIS A 156 -7.06 -2.08 6.82
C HIS A 156 -7.86 -2.01 8.13
N VAL A 157 -7.30 -1.36 9.15
CA VAL A 157 -7.93 -1.22 10.47
C VAL A 157 -9.14 -0.30 10.38
N LEU A 158 -9.02 0.83 9.68
CA LEU A 158 -10.14 1.77 9.51
C LEU A 158 -11.31 1.12 8.77
N THR A 159 -11.05 0.45 7.66
CA THR A 159 -12.09 -0.13 6.78
C THR A 159 -12.60 -1.48 7.27
N GLY A 160 -11.81 -2.24 8.03
CA GLY A 160 -12.12 -3.61 8.45
C GLY A 160 -11.72 -4.69 7.45
N TYR A 161 -11.04 -4.34 6.35
CA TYR A 161 -10.47 -5.33 5.44
C TYR A 161 -9.23 -5.98 6.06
N GLY A 162 -9.19 -7.32 6.08
CA GLY A 162 -8.10 -8.09 6.67
C GLY A 162 -6.93 -8.29 5.70
N ARG A 163 -5.90 -9.01 6.15
CA ARG A 163 -4.73 -9.39 5.33
C ARG A 163 -4.92 -10.64 4.48
N ASP A 164 -6.14 -11.17 4.43
CA ASP A 164 -6.45 -12.24 3.50
C ASP A 164 -6.43 -11.68 2.06
N PRO A 165 -6.19 -12.53 1.03
CA PRO A 165 -6.07 -12.05 -0.34
C PRO A 165 -7.25 -11.21 -0.85
N LEU A 166 -8.49 -11.45 -0.36
CA LEU A 166 -9.64 -10.62 -0.74
C LEU A 166 -9.63 -9.29 0.01
N GLY A 167 -9.27 -9.29 1.29
CA GLY A 167 -9.14 -8.09 2.11
C GLY A 167 -8.09 -7.14 1.54
N GLU A 168 -6.91 -7.65 1.16
CA GLU A 168 -5.87 -6.89 0.43
C GLU A 168 -6.43 -6.28 -0.86
N LEU A 169 -7.13 -7.08 -1.66
CA LEU A 169 -7.72 -6.61 -2.91
C LEU A 169 -8.76 -5.51 -2.68
N CYS A 170 -9.59 -5.65 -1.64
CA CYS A 170 -10.57 -4.64 -1.25
C CYS A 170 -9.89 -3.36 -0.74
N ASN A 171 -8.82 -3.47 0.06
CA ASN A 171 -8.07 -2.31 0.54
C ASN A 171 -7.34 -1.60 -0.62
N LEU A 172 -6.86 -2.32 -1.64
CA LEU A 172 -6.32 -1.74 -2.87
C LEU A 172 -7.39 -1.00 -3.69
N VAL A 173 -8.61 -1.53 -3.76
CA VAL A 173 -9.74 -0.82 -4.39
C VAL A 173 -10.05 0.47 -3.62
N PHE A 174 -10.16 0.39 -2.30
CA PHE A 174 -10.38 1.54 -1.44
C PHE A 174 -9.28 2.60 -1.64
N THR A 175 -8.01 2.15 -1.63
CA THR A 175 -6.83 2.99 -1.86
C THR A 175 -6.86 3.66 -3.23
N ASN A 176 -7.27 2.94 -4.28
CA ASN A 176 -7.43 3.51 -5.62
C ASN A 176 -8.46 4.65 -5.63
N ARG A 177 -9.56 4.56 -4.87
CA ARG A 177 -10.55 5.64 -4.79
C ARG A 177 -10.03 6.87 -4.06
N GLN A 178 -9.18 6.67 -3.05
CA GLN A 178 -8.55 7.76 -2.32
C GLN A 178 -7.43 8.45 -3.13
N THR A 179 -6.68 7.68 -3.93
CA THR A 179 -5.45 8.14 -4.60
C THR A 179 -5.60 8.44 -6.09
N GLY A 180 -6.60 7.88 -6.77
CA GLY A 180 -6.75 7.96 -8.22
C GLY A 180 -5.69 7.19 -9.01
N ASN A 181 -4.90 6.32 -8.38
CA ASN A 181 -3.76 5.66 -9.03
C ASN A 181 -4.22 4.55 -10.00
N PRO A 182 -4.08 4.72 -11.33
CA PRO A 182 -4.55 3.76 -12.32
C PRO A 182 -3.78 2.42 -12.27
N GLY A 183 -2.55 2.42 -11.75
CA GLY A 183 -1.76 1.19 -11.55
C GLY A 183 -2.42 0.23 -10.56
N LEU A 184 -3.00 0.76 -9.48
CA LEU A 184 -3.75 -0.05 -8.51
C LEU A 184 -4.99 -0.68 -9.15
N LEU A 185 -5.70 0.05 -10.01
CA LEU A 185 -6.85 -0.48 -10.72
C LEU A 185 -6.48 -1.69 -11.61
N TRP A 186 -5.29 -1.68 -12.24
CA TRP A 186 -4.81 -2.81 -13.01
C TRP A 186 -4.52 -4.04 -12.13
N ILE A 187 -3.84 -3.86 -11.00
CA ILE A 187 -3.61 -4.94 -10.03
C ILE A 187 -4.95 -5.53 -9.58
N VAL A 188 -5.90 -4.68 -9.22
CA VAL A 188 -7.25 -5.09 -8.81
C VAL A 188 -7.92 -5.94 -9.89
N ARG A 189 -7.88 -5.52 -11.16
CA ARG A 189 -8.50 -6.25 -12.27
C ARG A 189 -7.88 -7.64 -12.46
N ILE A 190 -6.56 -7.75 -12.38
CA ILE A 190 -5.85 -9.03 -12.48
C ILE A 190 -6.22 -9.92 -11.29
N GLY A 191 -6.18 -9.39 -10.07
CA GLY A 191 -6.55 -10.12 -8.85
C GLY A 191 -7.98 -10.65 -8.89
N LEU A 192 -8.95 -9.82 -9.29
CA LEU A 192 -10.35 -10.23 -9.43
C LEU A 192 -10.53 -11.31 -10.50
N ALA A 193 -9.85 -11.20 -11.64
CA ALA A 193 -9.89 -12.21 -12.69
C ALA A 193 -9.32 -13.54 -12.19
N ALA A 194 -8.16 -13.52 -11.53
CA ALA A 194 -7.54 -14.70 -10.95
C ALA A 194 -8.43 -15.36 -9.87
N MET A 195 -9.04 -14.58 -8.97
CA MET A 195 -9.99 -15.10 -7.98
C MET A 195 -11.23 -15.71 -8.63
N LYS A 196 -11.75 -15.09 -9.70
CA LYS A 196 -12.91 -15.63 -10.44
C LYS A 196 -12.59 -16.97 -11.10
N LEU A 197 -11.37 -17.14 -11.61
CA LEU A 197 -10.89 -18.39 -12.20
C LEU A 197 -10.67 -19.49 -11.14
N GLU A 198 -10.11 -19.15 -9.99
CA GLU A 198 -9.87 -20.13 -8.91
C GLU A 198 -11.17 -20.49 -8.17
N ARG A 199 -12.08 -19.54 -8.01
CA ARG A 199 -13.32 -19.73 -7.24
C ARG A 199 -14.48 -18.89 -7.76
N TRP A 200 -15.09 -19.35 -8.86
CA TRP A 200 -16.15 -18.63 -9.57
C TRP A 200 -17.38 -18.25 -8.73
N ASN A 201 -17.69 -19.02 -7.67
CA ASN A 201 -18.80 -18.79 -6.75
C ASN A 201 -18.53 -17.74 -5.66
N MET A 202 -17.29 -17.30 -5.49
CA MET A 202 -16.94 -16.31 -4.48
C MET A 202 -17.45 -14.93 -4.92
N PRO A 203 -18.17 -14.18 -4.06
CA PRO A 203 -18.68 -12.84 -4.39
C PRO A 203 -17.58 -11.76 -4.33
N ALA A 204 -16.36 -12.05 -4.81
CA ALA A 204 -15.20 -11.16 -4.77
C ALA A 204 -15.45 -9.83 -5.49
N LEU A 205 -16.16 -9.86 -6.63
CA LEU A 205 -16.52 -8.63 -7.36
C LEU A 205 -17.52 -7.76 -6.58
N ALA A 206 -18.42 -8.38 -5.80
CA ALA A 206 -19.36 -7.65 -4.97
C ALA A 206 -18.64 -6.97 -3.80
N ALA A 207 -17.72 -7.69 -3.13
CA ALA A 207 -16.86 -7.13 -2.09
C ALA A 207 -15.98 -5.99 -2.62
N ALA A 208 -15.39 -6.13 -3.80
CA ALA A 208 -14.63 -5.05 -4.43
C ALA A 208 -15.49 -3.82 -4.77
N ARG A 209 -16.74 -4.01 -5.22
CA ARG A 209 -17.67 -2.88 -5.44
C ARG A 209 -18.07 -2.19 -4.15
N GLU A 210 -18.25 -2.94 -3.07
CA GLU A 210 -18.47 -2.38 -1.73
C GLU A 210 -17.28 -1.53 -1.27
N ALA A 211 -16.05 -2.02 -1.46
CA ALA A 211 -14.84 -1.27 -1.16
C ALA A 211 -14.71 0.02 -2.00
N ALA A 212 -15.09 -0.05 -3.27
CA ALA A 212 -15.14 1.13 -4.14
C ALA A 212 -16.15 2.16 -3.62
N ARG A 213 -17.36 1.72 -3.27
CA ARG A 213 -18.39 2.59 -2.68
C ARG A 213 -17.92 3.23 -1.38
N MET A 214 -17.23 2.47 -0.54
CA MET A 214 -16.64 2.97 0.71
C MET A 214 -15.59 4.05 0.44
N GLY A 215 -14.66 3.78 -0.48
CA GLY A 215 -13.62 4.74 -0.83
C GLY A 215 -14.16 6.02 -1.50
N GLU A 216 -15.31 5.95 -2.17
CA GLU A 216 -16.00 7.11 -2.75
C GLU A 216 -16.82 7.90 -1.72
N SER A 217 -17.28 7.27 -0.64
CA SER A 217 -18.10 7.92 0.39
C SER A 217 -17.32 8.59 1.52
N VAL A 218 -16.00 8.40 1.54
CA VAL A 218 -15.10 8.88 2.59
C VAL A 218 -14.29 10.06 2.05
N ASP A 219 -14.18 11.12 2.84
CA ASP A 219 -13.32 12.26 2.54
C ASP A 219 -11.86 11.85 2.33
N PHE A 220 -11.03 12.74 1.79
CA PHE A 220 -9.64 12.42 1.48
C PHE A 220 -8.85 12.01 2.72
N LEU A 221 -8.66 10.71 2.98
CA LEU A 221 -8.13 10.22 4.25
C LEU A 221 -6.73 10.75 4.57
N LEU A 222 -5.89 10.93 3.55
CA LEU A 222 -4.55 11.48 3.73
C LEU A 222 -4.57 12.91 4.29
N GLN A 223 -5.69 13.65 4.24
CA GLN A 223 -5.74 15.01 4.82
C GLN A 223 -5.81 15.02 6.36
N HIS A 224 -6.09 13.88 6.98
CA HIS A 224 -6.32 13.81 8.43
C HIS A 224 -5.03 13.54 9.21
N ASP A 225 -4.94 14.17 10.38
CA ASP A 225 -3.79 14.02 11.27
C ASP A 225 -3.79 12.63 11.91
N VAL A 226 -2.93 11.75 11.40
CA VAL A 226 -2.85 10.35 11.81
C VAL A 226 -2.53 10.25 13.30
N GLU A 227 -1.60 11.06 13.81
CA GLU A 227 -1.22 11.01 15.22
C GLU A 227 -2.41 11.31 16.13
N LYS A 228 -3.20 12.32 15.78
CA LYS A 228 -4.44 12.65 16.51
C LYS A 228 -5.50 11.57 16.36
N MET A 229 -5.57 10.88 15.23
CA MET A 229 -6.54 9.80 15.03
C MET A 229 -6.22 8.58 15.92
N LEU A 230 -4.95 8.26 16.15
CA LEU A 230 -4.56 7.04 16.88
C LEU A 230 -5.15 6.99 18.30
N GLU A 231 -5.27 8.12 18.96
CA GLU A 231 -5.78 8.21 20.34
C GLU A 231 -7.32 8.15 20.42
N ARG A 232 -8.02 8.25 19.28
CA ARG A 232 -9.48 8.35 19.24
C ARG A 232 -10.16 6.99 19.15
N PRO A 233 -11.38 6.83 19.70
CA PRO A 233 -12.17 5.60 19.55
C PRO A 233 -12.41 5.27 18.07
N LEU A 234 -12.08 4.04 17.66
CA LEU A 234 -12.19 3.59 16.26
C LEU A 234 -13.63 3.68 15.74
N GLY A 235 -14.62 3.37 16.58
CA GLY A 235 -16.03 3.45 16.21
C GLY A 235 -16.49 4.89 15.95
N GLU A 236 -15.98 5.87 16.70
CA GLU A 236 -16.27 7.29 16.47
C GLU A 236 -15.63 7.78 15.16
N LEU A 237 -14.36 7.46 14.97
CA LEU A 237 -13.64 7.79 13.73
C LEU A 237 -14.34 7.24 12.50
N ARG A 238 -14.77 5.98 12.52
CA ARG A 238 -15.51 5.37 11.41
C ARG A 238 -16.79 6.14 11.08
N ARG A 239 -17.56 6.54 12.10
CA ARG A 239 -18.79 7.31 11.89
C ARG A 239 -18.51 8.69 11.31
N GLU A 240 -17.52 9.39 11.84
CA GLU A 240 -17.16 10.74 11.37
C GLU A 240 -16.62 10.75 9.94
N LEU A 241 -15.81 9.75 9.59
CA LEU A 241 -15.23 9.61 8.26
C LEU A 241 -16.22 9.00 7.24
N GLY A 242 -17.41 8.56 7.68
CA GLY A 242 -18.37 7.88 6.81
C GLY A 242 -17.95 6.46 6.41
N ILE A 243 -17.06 5.83 7.17
CA ILE A 243 -16.61 4.45 6.97
C ILE A 243 -17.66 3.50 7.55
N PHE A 244 -18.36 2.81 6.67
CA PHE A 244 -19.33 1.78 7.04
C PHE A 244 -18.67 0.39 7.18
N ARG A 245 -19.38 -0.56 7.79
CA ARG A 245 -18.90 -1.94 7.92
C ARG A 245 -18.96 -2.67 6.56
N PRO A 246 -17.92 -3.41 6.15
CA PRO A 246 -17.90 -4.11 4.87
C PRO A 246 -18.68 -5.44 4.96
N GLU A 247 -20.01 -5.37 4.90
CA GLU A 247 -20.92 -6.49 5.11
C GLU A 247 -20.73 -7.62 4.10
N ILE A 248 -20.48 -7.30 2.83
CA ILE A 248 -20.29 -8.32 1.78
C ILE A 248 -18.99 -9.08 2.00
N TYR A 249 -17.91 -8.36 2.33
CA TYR A 249 -16.63 -8.99 2.65
C TYR A 249 -16.70 -9.83 3.94
N ASP A 250 -17.37 -9.33 4.97
CA ASP A 250 -17.54 -10.03 6.26
C ASP A 250 -18.39 -11.29 6.13
N ALA A 251 -19.36 -11.31 5.22
CA ALA A 251 -20.21 -12.48 4.97
C ALA A 251 -19.45 -13.66 4.33
N ILE A 252 -18.26 -13.43 3.76
CA ILE A 252 -17.47 -14.50 3.14
C ILE A 252 -16.64 -15.20 4.22
N PRO A 253 -16.78 -16.53 4.40
CA PRO A 253 -16.08 -17.23 5.48
C PRO A 253 -14.57 -17.07 5.40
N GLY A 254 -13.89 -16.91 6.54
CA GLY A 254 -12.44 -16.69 6.58
C GLY A 254 -11.63 -17.77 5.85
N ALA A 255 -12.04 -19.04 5.95
CA ALA A 255 -11.41 -20.14 5.21
C ALA A 255 -11.50 -19.98 3.69
N VAL A 256 -12.58 -19.34 3.19
CA VAL A 256 -12.76 -19.05 1.77
C VAL A 256 -11.83 -17.95 1.32
N LYS A 257 -11.80 -16.86 2.08
CA LYS A 257 -10.96 -15.69 1.80
C LYS A 257 -9.47 -16.04 1.78
N ASN A 258 -9.04 -16.86 2.73
CA ASN A 258 -7.65 -17.29 2.85
C ASN A 258 -7.21 -18.34 1.81
N ALA A 259 -8.13 -19.05 1.16
CA ALA A 259 -7.80 -20.17 0.27
C ALA A 259 -7.56 -19.76 -1.19
N VAL A 260 -8.00 -18.57 -1.60
CA VAL A 260 -7.80 -18.05 -2.96
C VAL A 260 -6.44 -17.39 -3.11
N LEU A 261 -5.89 -17.39 -4.32
CA LEU A 261 -4.59 -16.78 -4.67
C LEU A 261 -3.39 -17.27 -3.83
N ARG A 262 -3.52 -18.39 -3.10
CA ARG A 262 -2.39 -18.99 -2.40
C ARG A 262 -1.29 -19.37 -3.41
N PRO A 263 -0.01 -19.07 -3.11
CA PRO A 263 1.09 -19.58 -3.91
C PRO A 263 1.00 -21.11 -3.97
N LYS A 264 0.83 -21.68 -5.16
CA LYS A 264 0.84 -23.14 -5.36
C LYS A 264 2.27 -23.67 -5.36
N VAL A 265 3.06 -23.34 -4.34
CA VAL A 265 4.45 -23.79 -4.23
C VAL A 265 4.54 -24.84 -3.13
N LYS A 266 5.29 -25.92 -3.42
CA LYS A 266 5.64 -26.95 -2.44
C LYS A 266 6.65 -26.47 -1.37
N ARG A 267 7.20 -25.26 -1.50
CA ARG A 267 8.13 -24.66 -0.53
C ARG A 267 7.88 -23.16 -0.34
N THR A 268 7.61 -22.78 0.91
CA THR A 268 7.45 -21.42 1.43
C THR A 268 8.74 -20.60 1.33
N GLN A 269 8.63 -19.27 1.46
CA GLN A 269 9.79 -18.37 1.44
C GLN A 269 10.76 -18.66 2.58
N THR A 270 10.24 -18.97 3.77
CA THR A 270 10.99 -19.43 4.94
C THR A 270 11.83 -20.67 4.63
N GLU A 271 11.27 -21.69 3.97
CA GLU A 271 12.00 -22.91 3.60
C GLU A 271 13.08 -22.68 2.54
N ARG A 272 13.00 -21.59 1.75
CA ARG A 272 14.05 -21.19 0.81
C ARG A 272 15.16 -20.39 1.48
N GLU A 273 14.81 -19.58 2.47
CA GLU A 273 15.76 -18.83 3.30
C GLU A 273 16.56 -19.77 4.20
N GLU A 274 15.91 -20.76 4.81
CA GLU A 274 16.58 -21.84 5.55
C GLU A 274 17.50 -22.67 4.65
N ALA A 275 17.05 -23.01 3.44
CA ALA A 275 17.89 -23.75 2.48
C ALA A 275 19.09 -22.91 1.99
N ARG A 276 18.94 -21.59 1.86
CA ARG A 276 20.04 -20.68 1.52
C ARG A 276 21.01 -20.49 2.68
N GLY A 277 20.51 -20.38 3.91
CA GLY A 277 21.33 -20.32 5.12
C GLY A 277 22.14 -21.60 5.32
N ALA A 278 21.52 -22.76 5.12
CA ALA A 278 22.19 -24.05 5.19
C ALA A 278 23.26 -24.25 4.09
N ALA A 279 23.03 -23.73 2.88
CA ALA A 279 23.99 -23.80 1.79
C ALA A 279 25.16 -22.81 1.90
N ALA A 280 25.00 -21.72 2.68
CA ALA A 280 26.06 -20.76 2.95
C ALA A 280 26.94 -21.16 4.15
N ALA A 281 26.46 -22.10 4.98
CA ALA A 281 27.16 -22.64 6.15
C ALA A 281 27.93 -23.95 5.86
N ALA A 282 27.87 -24.45 4.62
CA ALA A 282 28.58 -25.64 4.14
C ALA A 282 29.70 -25.24 3.16
#